data_AF-A0AAQ4DFN2-F1
#
_entry.id   AF-A0AAQ4DFN2-F1
#
_cell.length_a   1.000
_cell.length_b   1.000
_cell.length_c   1.000
_cell.angle_alpha   90.00
_cell.angle_beta   90.00
_cell.angle_gamma   90.00
#
_symmetry.space_group_name_H-M   'P 1'
#
loop_
_entity.id
_entity.type
_entity.pdbx_description
1 polymer ?
#
loop_
_entity_poly.entity_id
_entity_poly.type
_entity_poly.pdbx_seq_one_letter_code
_entity_poly.pdbx_strand_id
1 'polypeptide(L)'
;MPQFVMLTFDDAVNEQNMDFYRELLAPGRRRNRANGCNVAATFFVSAGYTDYSFVHELHSAGSEIALHSITHHNSLIYWRALDMAGWEAEFVGERHLMRDYALIPERDMVGARAPYLEIGLGDGYTMMRKHGFLYDSSVVLDYIRKPSKLPFFPYTLDYGLQTDCGVESCPGGRHRGMWLVPLNTFYMTARRDDGSRVQQSACAMPDACAPMPSTAEDTADYLRSNFESFYHTNRAPFPVFIHSTWLSDRERRRGYLSFVDWLLTKDDVFVVTVEEVVRFMRNPKPLGEYAQAKCSRATYFRRCPEIHTCPFPDASNVQTKFLVGCKPCPDKYPWLQEDTVRAAKMERSNTDAAEQSFSATYVFLCCSVLVVCACVLVTRLLRRRKVHHF
;
A
#
# COMPACT_ATOMS: atom_id res chain seq x y z
N MET A 1 8.12 -9.97 23.40
CA MET A 1 7.87 -10.02 21.94
C MET A 1 8.92 -9.15 21.26
N PRO A 2 9.52 -9.59 20.15
CA PRO A 2 10.38 -8.72 19.33
C PRO A 2 9.61 -7.46 18.90
N GLN A 3 10.29 -6.33 18.82
CA GLN A 3 9.77 -5.15 18.14
C GLN A 3 10.21 -5.18 16.68
N PHE A 4 9.25 -5.24 15.76
CA PHE A 4 9.54 -5.15 14.34
C PHE A 4 9.51 -3.70 13.86
N VAL A 5 10.42 -3.35 12.97
CA VAL A 5 10.41 -2.10 12.22
C VAL A 5 10.41 -2.45 10.74
N MET A 6 9.41 -1.95 10.01
CA MET A 6 9.24 -2.16 8.58
C MET A 6 9.61 -0.88 7.85
N LEU A 7 10.75 -0.88 7.16
CA LEU A 7 11.12 0.23 6.28
C LEU A 7 10.53 -0.04 4.91
N THR A 8 9.74 0.90 4.38
CA THR A 8 9.21 0.77 3.02
C THR A 8 9.47 1.99 2.18
N PHE A 9 9.68 1.74 0.89
CA PHE A 9 9.86 2.75 -0.13
C PHE A 9 8.85 2.50 -1.25
N ASP A 10 8.05 3.51 -1.54
CA ASP A 10 7.05 3.47 -2.59
C ASP A 10 7.60 4.13 -3.85
N ASP A 11 7.01 3.79 -5.00
CA ASP A 11 7.35 4.23 -6.35
C ASP A 11 8.58 3.59 -7.01
N ALA A 12 8.95 4.13 -8.17
CA ALA A 12 9.97 3.62 -9.06
C ALA A 12 11.35 3.51 -8.40
N VAL A 13 12.07 2.43 -8.71
CA VAL A 13 13.48 2.26 -8.34
C VAL A 13 14.34 2.64 -9.55
N ASN A 14 15.20 3.64 -9.41
CA ASN A 14 16.05 4.12 -10.49
C ASN A 14 17.32 4.81 -9.97
N GLU A 15 18.08 5.44 -10.87
CA GLU A 15 19.33 6.12 -10.53
C GLU A 15 19.18 7.21 -9.45
N GLN A 16 18.02 7.84 -9.31
CA GLN A 16 17.81 8.94 -8.37
C GLN A 16 17.81 8.47 -6.91
N ASN A 17 17.39 7.22 -6.65
CA ASN A 17 17.23 6.69 -5.30
C ASN A 17 18.16 5.51 -4.98
N MET A 18 18.72 4.84 -5.99
CA MET A 18 19.55 3.65 -5.78
C MET A 18 20.81 3.93 -4.93
N ASP A 19 21.41 5.12 -5.02
CA ASP A 19 22.56 5.49 -4.20
C ASP A 19 22.21 5.55 -2.70
N PHE A 20 21.01 6.01 -2.36
CA PHE A 20 20.53 5.96 -0.98
C PHE A 20 20.23 4.52 -0.55
N TYR A 21 19.57 3.72 -1.40
CA TYR A 21 19.26 2.33 -1.07
C TYR A 21 20.53 1.49 -0.84
N ARG A 22 21.56 1.66 -1.67
CA ARG A 22 22.87 1.02 -1.47
C ARG A 22 23.55 1.46 -0.19
N GLU A 23 23.44 2.73 0.20
CA GLU A 23 23.96 3.20 1.49
C GLU A 23 23.22 2.58 2.67
N LEU A 24 21.89 2.59 2.63
CA LEU A 24 21.03 2.05 3.69
C LEU A 24 21.27 0.54 3.86
N LEU A 25 21.19 -0.20 2.76
CA LEU A 25 21.18 -1.66 2.71
C LEU A 25 22.55 -2.27 2.40
N ALA A 26 23.63 -1.49 2.54
CA ALA A 26 25.00 -1.95 2.31
C ALA A 26 25.26 -3.30 3.03
N PRO A 27 25.44 -4.41 2.29
CA PRO A 27 25.55 -5.73 2.88
C PRO A 27 26.73 -5.80 3.84
N GLY A 28 26.52 -6.36 5.03
CA GLY A 28 27.56 -6.39 6.07
C GLY A 28 27.68 -5.14 6.93
N ARG A 29 27.11 -3.99 6.53
CA ARG A 29 27.20 -2.74 7.31
C ARG A 29 26.14 -2.63 8.39
N ARG A 30 24.87 -2.83 8.04
CA ARG A 30 23.73 -2.72 8.96
C ARG A 30 23.12 -4.10 9.19
N ARG A 31 23.20 -4.57 10.43
CA ARG A 31 22.72 -5.88 10.84
C ARG A 31 21.88 -5.80 12.09
N ASN A 32 20.80 -6.57 12.14
CA ASN A 32 20.00 -6.76 13.35
C ASN A 32 20.89 -7.38 14.43
N ARG A 33 20.98 -6.73 15.59
CA ARG A 33 21.96 -7.06 16.64
C ARG A 33 21.83 -8.49 17.16
N ALA A 34 20.60 -8.94 17.38
CA ALA A 34 20.31 -10.24 17.98
C ALA A 34 20.64 -11.46 17.10
N ASN A 35 20.51 -11.35 15.78
CA ASN A 35 20.65 -12.51 14.87
C ASN A 35 21.75 -12.33 13.81
N GLY A 36 22.33 -11.13 13.70
CA GLY A 36 23.37 -10.79 12.75
C GLY A 36 22.93 -10.81 11.29
N CYS A 37 21.62 -10.86 11.01
CA CYS A 37 21.10 -10.76 9.64
C CYS A 37 21.23 -9.31 9.16
N ASN A 38 21.55 -9.12 7.87
CA ASN A 38 21.47 -7.81 7.25
C ASN A 38 20.05 -7.25 7.39
N VAL A 39 19.95 -5.94 7.57
CA VAL A 39 18.65 -5.25 7.49
C VAL A 39 18.07 -5.39 6.08
N ALA A 40 16.76 -5.50 5.99
CA ALA A 40 16.04 -5.56 4.73
C ALA A 40 14.87 -4.58 4.75
N ALA A 41 14.53 -4.04 3.58
CA ALA A 41 13.38 -3.16 3.39
C ALA A 41 12.35 -3.83 2.47
N THR A 42 11.17 -3.23 2.36
CA THR A 42 10.15 -3.61 1.37
C THR A 42 9.99 -2.48 0.37
N PHE A 43 10.11 -2.78 -0.92
CA PHE A 43 9.93 -1.80 -1.98
C PHE A 43 8.57 -2.06 -2.64
N PHE A 44 7.64 -1.13 -2.52
CA PHE A 44 6.40 -1.13 -3.31
C PHE A 44 6.70 -0.41 -4.62
N VAL A 45 7.22 -1.17 -5.58
CA VAL A 45 7.74 -0.62 -6.83
C VAL A 45 6.58 -0.39 -7.79
N SER A 46 6.58 0.75 -8.49
CA SER A 46 5.72 1.00 -9.65
C SER A 46 6.51 0.80 -10.96
N ALA A 47 5.85 0.33 -12.03
CA ALA A 47 6.56 -0.06 -13.25
C ALA A 47 7.16 1.13 -14.04
N GLY A 48 6.50 2.29 -14.01
CA GLY A 48 6.95 3.48 -14.73
C GLY A 48 8.30 3.99 -14.24
N TYR A 49 9.24 4.24 -15.16
CA TYR A 49 10.60 4.76 -14.86
C TYR A 49 11.46 3.86 -13.94
N THR A 50 11.08 2.60 -13.73
CA THR A 50 11.86 1.64 -12.94
C THR A 50 12.98 1.03 -13.78
N ASP A 51 14.19 1.01 -13.20
CA ASP A 51 15.31 0.18 -13.64
C ASP A 51 15.21 -1.19 -12.95
N TYR A 52 14.77 -2.19 -13.70
CA TYR A 52 14.55 -3.53 -13.19
C TYR A 52 15.87 -4.23 -12.79
N SER A 53 17.02 -3.77 -13.27
CA SER A 53 18.33 -4.28 -12.83
C SER A 53 18.66 -3.87 -11.40
N PHE A 54 18.22 -2.68 -10.97
CA PHE A 54 18.32 -2.26 -9.58
C PHE A 54 17.32 -2.97 -8.69
N VAL A 55 16.10 -3.23 -9.19
CA VAL A 55 15.10 -4.05 -8.46
C VAL A 55 15.64 -5.46 -8.20
N HIS A 56 16.29 -6.07 -9.20
CA HIS A 56 17.01 -7.33 -9.02
C HIS A 56 18.09 -7.24 -7.95
N GLU A 57 18.91 -6.17 -7.99
CA GLU A 57 19.97 -5.94 -7.01
C GLU A 57 19.42 -5.92 -5.57
N LEU A 58 18.32 -5.20 -5.34
CA LEU A 58 17.66 -5.09 -4.04
C LEU A 58 17.04 -6.42 -3.56
N HIS A 59 16.33 -7.13 -4.44
CA HIS A 59 15.76 -8.45 -4.13
C HIS A 59 16.86 -9.46 -3.75
N SER A 60 17.94 -9.50 -4.54
CA SER A 60 19.05 -10.43 -4.33
C SER A 60 19.77 -10.23 -2.99
N ALA A 61 19.73 -9.00 -2.45
CA ALA A 61 20.29 -8.67 -1.14
C ALA A 61 19.41 -9.12 0.03
N GLY A 62 18.18 -9.56 -0.25
CA GLY A 62 17.20 -10.03 0.74
C GLY A 62 16.08 -9.04 1.03
N SER A 63 15.99 -7.92 0.28
CA SER A 63 14.83 -7.03 0.37
C SER A 63 13.61 -7.66 -0.29
N GLU A 64 12.44 -7.25 0.18
CA GLU A 64 11.18 -7.67 -0.42
C GLU A 64 10.81 -6.70 -1.55
N ILE A 65 10.36 -7.25 -2.67
CA ILE A 65 9.77 -6.49 -3.77
C ILE A 65 8.27 -6.80 -3.79
N ALA A 66 7.49 -5.77 -3.52
CA ALA A 66 6.03 -5.74 -3.54
C ALA A 66 5.55 -4.81 -4.67
N LEU A 67 4.27 -4.92 -5.00
CA LEU A 67 3.71 -4.32 -6.22
C LEU A 67 2.98 -3.01 -5.92
N HIS A 68 3.14 -2.01 -6.79
CA HIS A 68 2.57 -0.66 -6.71
C HIS A 68 1.97 -0.17 -8.04
N SER A 69 1.49 -1.11 -8.86
CA SER A 69 0.83 -0.94 -10.16
C SER A 69 1.76 -0.57 -11.32
N ILE A 70 1.32 -0.89 -12.54
CA ILE A 70 2.03 -0.48 -13.75
C ILE A 70 1.98 1.04 -13.90
N THR A 71 0.78 1.61 -13.87
CA THR A 71 0.58 2.97 -14.37
C THR A 71 0.83 4.03 -13.32
N HIS A 72 0.65 3.70 -12.04
CA HIS A 72 0.56 4.67 -10.95
C HIS A 72 -0.31 5.89 -11.35
N HIS A 73 -1.44 5.63 -12.03
CA HIS A 73 -2.34 6.65 -12.55
C HIS A 73 -2.70 7.69 -11.48
N ASN A 74 -2.50 8.96 -11.79
CA ASN A 74 -2.68 10.09 -10.86
C ASN A 74 -4.15 10.42 -10.47
N SER A 75 -5.12 9.58 -10.80
CA SER A 75 -6.54 9.85 -10.59
C SER A 75 -7.12 8.90 -9.58
N LEU A 76 -7.57 9.42 -8.43
CA LEU A 76 -8.30 8.61 -7.44
C LEU A 76 -9.57 7.97 -8.03
N ILE A 77 -10.21 8.67 -8.98
CA ILE A 77 -11.40 8.14 -9.68
C ILE A 77 -11.04 6.92 -10.52
N TYR A 78 -9.85 6.88 -11.12
CA TYR A 78 -9.38 5.70 -11.86
C TYR A 78 -9.36 4.47 -10.94
N TRP A 79 -8.65 4.55 -9.81
CA TRP A 79 -8.50 3.45 -8.86
C TRP A 79 -9.83 3.01 -8.23
N ARG A 80 -10.72 3.95 -7.90
CA ARG A 80 -12.08 3.65 -7.41
C ARG A 80 -12.97 2.99 -8.45
N ALA A 81 -12.72 3.28 -9.73
CA ALA A 81 -13.54 2.79 -10.84
C ALA A 81 -13.11 1.42 -11.35
N LEU A 82 -11.87 0.98 -11.09
CA LEU A 82 -11.35 -0.31 -11.54
C LEU A 82 -12.19 -1.47 -11.00
N ASP A 83 -12.56 -2.37 -11.91
CA ASP A 83 -13.09 -3.68 -11.60
C ASP A 83 -11.93 -4.68 -11.37
N MET A 84 -12.25 -5.94 -11.12
CA MET A 84 -11.25 -6.99 -10.91
C MET A 84 -10.27 -7.12 -12.09
N ALA A 85 -10.74 -6.98 -13.34
CA ALA A 85 -9.90 -7.08 -14.53
C ALA A 85 -8.92 -5.90 -14.64
N GLY A 86 -9.35 -4.68 -14.33
CA GLY A 86 -8.49 -3.50 -14.25
C GLY A 86 -7.42 -3.63 -13.17
N TRP A 87 -7.80 -4.08 -11.96
CA TRP A 87 -6.84 -4.40 -10.90
C TRP A 87 -5.86 -5.51 -11.30
N GLU A 88 -6.32 -6.54 -12.02
CA GLU A 88 -5.47 -7.62 -12.53
C GLU A 88 -4.47 -7.11 -13.57
N ALA A 89 -4.91 -6.25 -14.50
CA ALA A 89 -4.04 -5.63 -15.50
C ALA A 89 -2.94 -4.78 -14.86
N GLU A 90 -3.26 -4.05 -13.78
CA GLU A 90 -2.30 -3.21 -13.06
C GLU A 90 -1.31 -4.02 -12.22
N PHE A 91 -1.77 -4.96 -11.40
CA PHE A 91 -0.91 -5.62 -10.40
C PHE A 91 -0.33 -6.94 -10.88
N VAL A 92 -1.12 -7.77 -11.55
CA VAL A 92 -0.59 -9.03 -12.11
C VAL A 92 0.25 -8.75 -13.35
N GLY A 93 -0.15 -7.75 -14.14
CA GLY A 93 0.68 -7.23 -15.21
C GLY A 93 2.05 -6.77 -14.71
N GLU A 94 2.10 -5.95 -13.64
CA GLU A 94 3.35 -5.54 -13.03
C GLU A 94 4.19 -6.72 -12.52
N ARG A 95 3.54 -7.70 -11.87
CA ARG A 95 4.22 -8.92 -11.41
C ARG A 95 4.97 -9.63 -12.55
N HIS A 96 4.39 -9.68 -13.74
CA HIS A 96 5.04 -10.24 -14.92
C HIS A 96 6.24 -9.40 -15.38
N LEU A 97 6.14 -8.05 -15.33
CA LEU A 97 7.27 -7.18 -15.65
C LEU A 97 8.45 -7.41 -14.71
N MET A 98 8.19 -7.50 -13.41
CA MET A 98 9.22 -7.77 -12.39
C MET A 98 9.83 -9.17 -12.58
N ARG A 99 9.01 -10.19 -12.89
CA ARG A 99 9.51 -11.52 -13.23
C ARG A 99 10.44 -11.49 -14.42
N ASP A 100 10.03 -10.80 -15.48
CA ASP A 100 10.75 -10.84 -16.75
C ASP A 100 11.98 -9.96 -16.74
N TYR A 101 11.89 -8.73 -16.26
CA TYR A 101 12.98 -7.77 -16.39
C TYR A 101 13.82 -7.61 -15.12
N ALA A 102 13.31 -7.97 -13.93
CA ALA A 102 14.09 -8.02 -12.69
C ALA A 102 14.47 -9.45 -12.27
N LEU A 103 14.03 -10.48 -13.01
CA LEU A 103 14.31 -11.90 -12.72
C LEU A 103 13.84 -12.35 -11.32
N ILE A 104 12.75 -11.75 -10.83
CA ILE A 104 12.19 -12.09 -9.51
C ILE A 104 11.14 -13.19 -9.65
N PRO A 105 11.23 -14.30 -8.90
CA PRO A 105 10.17 -15.31 -8.90
C PRO A 105 8.83 -14.71 -8.46
N GLU A 106 7.74 -14.99 -9.19
CA GLU A 106 6.40 -14.49 -8.85
C GLU A 106 5.97 -14.83 -7.42
N ARG A 107 6.36 -16.00 -6.93
CA ARG A 107 6.08 -16.46 -5.56
C ARG A 107 6.72 -15.60 -4.46
N ASP A 108 7.68 -14.74 -4.81
CA ASP A 108 8.33 -13.82 -3.88
C ASP A 108 7.62 -12.44 -3.87
N MET A 109 6.73 -12.18 -4.84
CA MET A 109 6.00 -10.91 -5.01
C MET A 109 4.57 -11.01 -4.48
N VAL A 110 4.49 -11.12 -3.15
CA VAL A 110 3.24 -11.43 -2.44
C VAL A 110 2.57 -10.23 -1.79
N GLY A 111 3.25 -9.08 -1.75
CA GLY A 111 2.73 -7.83 -1.22
C GLY A 111 2.18 -6.90 -2.28
N ALA A 112 1.19 -6.10 -1.89
CA ALA A 112 0.68 -5.00 -2.71
C ALA A 112 0.36 -3.77 -1.86
N ARG A 113 0.54 -2.59 -2.46
CA ARG A 113 0.04 -1.32 -1.96
C ARG A 113 -0.62 -0.59 -3.13
N ALA A 114 -1.84 -0.11 -2.96
CA ALA A 114 -2.53 0.66 -3.98
C ALA A 114 -1.95 2.08 -4.07
N PRO A 115 -1.74 2.63 -5.28
CA PRO A 115 -1.40 4.03 -5.46
C PRO A 115 -2.35 4.96 -4.73
N TYR A 116 -1.80 5.98 -4.09
CA TYR A 116 -2.53 6.92 -3.23
C TYR A 116 -3.35 6.26 -2.12
N LEU A 117 -3.02 5.02 -1.75
CA LEU A 117 -3.67 4.23 -0.71
C LEU A 117 -5.15 3.93 -1.02
N GLU A 118 -5.50 3.85 -2.31
CA GLU A 118 -6.87 3.74 -2.82
C GLU A 118 -7.15 2.34 -3.39
N ILE A 119 -7.67 1.42 -2.57
CA ILE A 119 -7.78 -0.02 -2.89
C ILE A 119 -9.09 -0.43 -3.62
N GLY A 120 -9.86 0.54 -4.13
CA GLY A 120 -10.97 0.26 -5.05
C GLY A 120 -12.13 -0.53 -4.45
N LEU A 121 -12.51 -0.22 -3.19
CA LEU A 121 -13.76 -0.64 -2.53
C LEU A 121 -14.07 -2.16 -2.45
N GLY A 122 -13.13 -3.04 -2.82
CA GLY A 122 -13.25 -4.50 -2.68
C GLY A 122 -12.73 -5.31 -3.88
N ASP A 123 -12.76 -4.75 -5.10
CA ASP A 123 -12.28 -5.45 -6.30
C ASP A 123 -10.77 -5.71 -6.26
N GLY A 124 -10.00 -4.77 -5.71
CA GLY A 124 -8.58 -4.96 -5.45
C GLY A 124 -8.31 -6.19 -4.56
N TYR A 125 -9.10 -6.40 -3.50
CA TYR A 125 -8.96 -7.59 -2.65
C TYR A 125 -9.42 -8.88 -3.35
N THR A 126 -10.45 -8.81 -4.20
CA THR A 126 -10.88 -9.96 -5.01
C THR A 126 -9.76 -10.40 -5.97
N MET A 127 -9.13 -9.44 -6.65
CA MET A 127 -7.95 -9.68 -7.50
C MET A 127 -6.81 -10.28 -6.67
N MET A 128 -6.47 -9.68 -5.52
CA MET A 128 -5.37 -10.13 -4.68
C MET A 128 -5.54 -11.60 -4.24
N ARG A 129 -6.74 -11.97 -3.80
CA ARG A 129 -7.08 -13.34 -3.42
C ARG A 129 -6.97 -14.31 -4.60
N LYS A 130 -7.53 -13.93 -5.75
CA LYS A 130 -7.51 -14.76 -6.96
C LYS A 130 -6.08 -15.07 -7.40
N HIS A 131 -5.17 -14.13 -7.23
CA HIS A 131 -3.77 -14.21 -7.70
C HIS A 131 -2.74 -14.44 -6.61
N GLY A 132 -3.16 -14.97 -5.45
CA GLY A 132 -2.24 -15.47 -4.43
C GLY A 132 -1.40 -14.40 -3.73
N PHE A 133 -1.84 -13.14 -3.71
CA PHE A 133 -1.22 -12.14 -2.84
C PHE A 133 -1.44 -12.51 -1.38
N LEU A 134 -0.41 -12.26 -0.57
CA LEU A 134 -0.43 -12.55 0.86
C LEU A 134 -1.07 -11.41 1.65
N TYR A 135 -0.70 -10.17 1.32
CA TYR A 135 -1.10 -9.02 2.10
C TYR A 135 -1.31 -7.76 1.25
N ASP A 136 -2.20 -6.91 1.75
CA ASP A 136 -2.37 -5.52 1.35
C ASP A 136 -1.75 -4.61 2.42
N SER A 137 -1.15 -3.50 2.00
CA SER A 137 -0.71 -2.43 2.88
C SER A 137 -1.18 -1.06 2.39
N SER A 138 -2.50 -0.90 2.19
CA SER A 138 -3.08 0.35 1.70
C SER A 138 -3.98 1.05 2.71
N VAL A 139 -4.39 0.39 3.80
CA VAL A 139 -5.36 0.99 4.75
C VAL A 139 -4.66 1.76 5.86
N VAL A 140 -4.98 3.04 5.96
CA VAL A 140 -4.53 3.95 7.02
C VAL A 140 -5.42 3.83 8.26
N LEU A 141 -4.80 3.59 9.42
CA LEU A 141 -5.52 3.45 10.68
C LEU A 141 -4.99 4.43 11.74
N ASP A 142 -5.85 5.35 12.18
CA ASP A 142 -5.56 6.30 13.25
C ASP A 142 -5.80 5.66 14.61
N TYR A 143 -4.73 5.19 15.24
CA TYR A 143 -4.82 4.50 16.52
C TYR A 143 -5.00 5.44 17.72
N ILE A 144 -4.64 6.72 17.61
CA ILE A 144 -4.79 7.69 18.72
C ILE A 144 -6.26 8.07 18.92
N ARG A 145 -7.07 8.00 17.85
CA ARG A 145 -8.53 8.17 17.95
C ARG A 145 -9.23 7.03 18.67
N LYS A 146 -8.55 5.89 18.91
CA LYS A 146 -9.12 4.79 19.69
C LYS A 146 -9.09 5.11 21.18
N PRO A 147 -10.10 4.66 21.96
CA PRO A 147 -10.07 4.75 23.42
C PRO A 147 -8.80 4.11 24.03
N SER A 148 -8.32 3.00 23.46
CA SER A 148 -7.11 2.32 23.95
C SER A 148 -5.81 3.02 23.60
N LYS A 149 -5.79 3.86 22.54
CA LYS A 149 -4.60 4.49 21.98
C LYS A 149 -3.46 3.51 21.65
N LEU A 150 -3.81 2.26 21.35
CA LEU A 150 -2.85 1.20 21.01
C LEU A 150 -2.73 1.06 19.49
N PRO A 151 -1.51 1.10 18.92
CA PRO A 151 -1.31 0.85 17.50
C PRO A 151 -1.80 -0.54 17.08
N PHE A 152 -2.15 -0.67 15.80
CA PHE A 152 -2.71 -1.90 15.25
C PHE A 152 -1.61 -2.87 14.82
N PHE A 153 -1.76 -4.12 15.22
CA PHE A 153 -1.06 -5.24 14.58
C PHE A 153 -1.62 -5.50 13.18
N PRO A 154 -0.85 -6.12 12.27
CA PRO A 154 -1.41 -6.76 11.10
C PRO A 154 -2.44 -7.83 11.51
N TYR A 155 -3.52 -7.95 10.74
CA TYR A 155 -4.58 -8.92 10.97
C TYR A 155 -5.19 -9.37 9.66
N THR A 156 -5.89 -10.51 9.67
CA THR A 156 -6.61 -10.98 8.49
C THR A 156 -7.98 -10.32 8.36
N LEU A 157 -8.42 -10.08 7.12
CA LEU A 157 -9.74 -9.55 6.80
C LEU A 157 -10.83 -10.64 6.79
N ASP A 158 -10.61 -11.76 7.50
CA ASP A 158 -11.59 -12.85 7.65
C ASP A 158 -12.92 -12.36 8.25
N TYR A 159 -12.83 -11.39 9.16
CA TYR A 159 -13.96 -10.74 9.82
C TYR A 159 -14.24 -9.34 9.29
N GLY A 160 -13.62 -8.96 8.18
CA GLY A 160 -13.68 -7.61 7.62
C GLY A 160 -12.84 -6.61 8.41
N LEU A 161 -12.93 -5.35 8.02
CA LEU A 161 -12.20 -4.27 8.68
C LEU A 161 -12.73 -4.03 10.09
N GLN A 162 -11.83 -3.96 11.08
CA GLN A 162 -12.22 -3.91 12.51
C GLN A 162 -12.43 -2.49 13.04
N THR A 163 -12.21 -1.48 12.21
CA THR A 163 -12.34 -0.06 12.56
C THR A 163 -12.79 0.73 11.36
N ASP A 164 -13.48 1.84 11.60
CA ASP A 164 -13.77 2.82 10.55
C ASP A 164 -12.46 3.27 9.92
N CYS A 165 -12.30 3.03 8.63
CA CYS A 165 -11.17 3.55 7.89
C CYS A 165 -11.50 5.01 7.51
N GLY A 166 -10.49 5.88 7.61
CA GLY A 166 -10.69 7.33 7.53
C GLY A 166 -10.88 7.89 6.12
N VAL A 167 -11.11 7.04 5.11
CA VAL A 167 -11.23 7.43 3.69
C VAL A 167 -12.51 6.89 3.08
N GLU A 168 -13.01 7.49 2.01
CA GLU A 168 -14.25 7.06 1.36
C GLU A 168 -14.19 5.63 0.79
N SER A 169 -13.00 5.12 0.57
CA SER A 169 -12.72 3.88 -0.15
C SER A 169 -12.39 2.66 0.73
N CYS A 170 -12.86 2.68 1.98
CA CYS A 170 -12.60 1.57 2.88
C CYS A 170 -13.12 0.25 2.30
N PRO A 171 -12.34 -0.83 2.36
CA PRO A 171 -12.81 -2.11 1.88
C PRO A 171 -14.03 -2.56 2.66
N GLY A 172 -15.16 -2.61 1.96
CA GLY A 172 -16.34 -3.30 2.45
C GLY A 172 -16.12 -4.82 2.46
N GLY A 173 -16.93 -5.51 3.27
CA GLY A 173 -17.03 -6.96 3.23
C GLY A 173 -15.91 -7.72 3.96
N ARG A 174 -15.80 -9.02 3.66
CA ARG A 174 -14.87 -9.97 4.28
C ARG A 174 -13.99 -10.59 3.22
N HIS A 175 -12.68 -10.50 3.41
CA HIS A 175 -11.68 -10.99 2.46
C HIS A 175 -10.85 -12.09 3.11
N ARG A 176 -11.44 -13.30 3.18
CA ARG A 176 -10.84 -14.39 3.95
C ARG A 176 -9.42 -14.71 3.49
N GLY A 177 -8.52 -14.94 4.45
CA GLY A 177 -7.11 -15.25 4.24
C GLY A 177 -6.22 -14.06 3.87
N MET A 178 -6.79 -12.90 3.50
CA MET A 178 -5.99 -11.71 3.17
C MET A 178 -5.50 -11.04 4.44
N TRP A 179 -4.19 -10.80 4.50
CA TRP A 179 -3.60 -9.98 5.55
C TRP A 179 -3.73 -8.50 5.20
N LEU A 180 -4.16 -7.71 6.18
CA LEU A 180 -4.01 -6.27 6.17
C LEU A 180 -2.81 -5.89 7.04
N VAL A 181 -1.84 -5.22 6.44
CA VAL A 181 -0.71 -4.58 7.14
C VAL A 181 -1.02 -3.08 7.22
N PRO A 182 -1.51 -2.58 8.37
CA PRO A 182 -2.02 -1.23 8.46
C PRO A 182 -0.91 -0.18 8.37
N LEU A 183 -1.19 0.93 7.69
CA LEU A 183 -0.43 2.15 7.86
C LEU A 183 -0.92 2.82 9.16
N ASN A 184 -0.31 2.44 10.29
CA ASN A 184 -0.54 3.15 11.53
C ASN A 184 -0.03 4.59 11.39
N THR A 185 -0.86 5.56 11.75
CA THR A 185 -0.56 6.98 11.56
C THR A 185 0.68 7.45 12.33
N PHE A 186 1.44 8.34 11.70
CA PHE A 186 2.53 9.09 12.31
C PHE A 186 2.03 10.43 12.85
N TYR A 187 2.82 11.02 13.73
CA TYR A 187 2.55 12.33 14.27
C TYR A 187 3.83 13.15 14.39
N MET A 188 3.81 14.35 13.83
CA MET A 188 4.86 15.32 14.10
C MET A 188 4.68 15.87 15.52
N THR A 189 5.78 16.00 16.27
CA THR A 189 5.75 16.67 17.57
C THR A 189 6.52 17.98 17.46
N ALA A 190 5.80 19.09 17.41
CA ALA A 190 6.41 20.41 17.40
C ALA A 190 6.78 20.83 18.82
N ARG A 191 7.97 21.41 19.01
CA ARG A 191 8.28 22.14 20.24
C ARG A 191 7.65 23.52 20.14
N ARG A 192 7.00 23.96 21.22
CA ARG A 192 6.58 25.34 21.41
C ARG A 192 7.72 26.16 22.02
N ASP A 193 7.58 27.48 21.94
CA ASP A 193 8.53 28.45 22.51
C ASP A 193 8.70 28.29 24.03
N ASP A 194 7.68 27.76 24.72
CA ASP A 194 7.69 27.45 26.16
C ASP A 194 8.38 26.10 26.49
N GLY A 195 8.95 25.43 25.49
CA GLY A 195 9.60 24.11 25.63
C GLY A 195 8.62 22.93 25.68
N SER A 196 7.31 23.17 25.67
CA SER A 196 6.30 22.10 25.62
C SER A 196 6.22 21.45 24.24
N ARG A 197 5.74 20.21 24.19
CA ARG A 197 5.63 19.40 22.97
C ARG A 197 4.16 19.28 22.56
N VAL A 198 3.85 19.62 21.32
CA VAL A 198 2.50 19.51 20.74
C VAL A 198 2.50 18.49 19.63
N GLN A 199 1.64 17.49 19.77
CA GLN A 199 1.36 16.52 18.73
C GLN A 199 0.49 17.19 17.64
N GLN A 200 1.01 17.22 16.42
CA GLN A 200 0.31 17.72 15.24
C GLN A 200 -0.68 16.68 14.70
N SER A 201 -1.42 17.04 13.65
CA SER A 201 -2.36 16.14 12.96
C SER A 201 -1.69 14.83 12.53
N ALA A 202 -2.47 13.75 12.61
CA ALA A 202 -2.10 12.44 12.12
C ALA A 202 -1.79 12.48 10.61
N CYS A 203 -0.83 11.69 10.18
CA CYS A 203 -0.43 11.53 8.79
C CYS A 203 -0.23 10.04 8.49
N ALA A 204 -0.60 9.62 7.28
CA ALA A 204 -0.51 8.22 6.87
C ALA A 204 0.94 7.74 6.70
N MET A 205 1.78 8.62 6.17
CA MET A 205 3.18 8.37 5.86
C MET A 205 4.05 9.47 6.49
N PRO A 206 5.25 9.16 7.01
CA PRO A 206 6.07 10.13 7.73
C PRO A 206 6.47 11.36 6.92
N ASP A 207 6.57 11.22 5.61
CA ASP A 207 6.90 12.25 4.63
C ASP A 207 5.70 13.12 4.22
N ALA A 208 4.47 12.72 4.55
CA ALA A 208 3.26 13.52 4.41
C ALA A 208 2.96 14.37 5.66
N CYS A 209 3.75 14.21 6.73
CA CYS A 209 3.57 14.96 7.97
C CYS A 209 4.11 16.38 7.87
N ALA A 210 3.35 17.35 8.39
CA ALA A 210 3.73 18.76 8.40
C ALA A 210 3.83 19.31 9.84
N PRO A 211 4.76 20.24 10.12
CA PRO A 211 5.87 20.64 9.24
C PRO A 211 6.90 19.51 9.08
N MET A 212 7.60 19.46 7.94
CA MET A 212 8.68 18.49 7.75
C MET A 212 9.88 18.83 8.64
N PRO A 213 10.61 17.83 9.18
CA PRO A 213 11.84 18.10 9.92
C PRO A 213 12.89 18.69 8.97
N SER A 214 13.66 19.67 9.47
CA SER A 214 14.63 20.43 8.69
C SER A 214 16.09 20.11 9.02
N THR A 215 16.35 19.46 10.17
CA THR A 215 17.70 19.02 10.57
C THR A 215 17.78 17.51 10.71
N ALA A 216 19.00 16.96 10.70
CA ALA A 216 19.22 15.55 10.96
C ALA A 216 18.78 15.12 12.37
N GLU A 217 18.98 15.99 13.37
CA GLU A 217 18.53 15.74 14.74
C GLU A 217 17.01 15.71 14.82
N ASP A 218 16.32 16.71 14.26
CA ASP A 218 14.86 16.76 14.25
C ASP A 218 14.26 15.54 13.54
N THR A 219 14.87 15.11 12.43
CA THR A 219 14.41 13.93 11.69
C THR A 219 14.60 12.66 12.51
N ALA A 220 15.76 12.48 13.16
CA ALA A 220 16.01 11.32 14.01
C ALA A 220 15.06 11.31 15.23
N ASP A 221 14.88 12.45 15.89
CA ASP A 221 14.02 12.59 17.07
C ASP A 221 12.55 12.39 16.72
N TYR A 222 12.10 12.87 15.55
CA TYR A 222 10.76 12.63 15.03
C TYR A 222 10.47 11.14 14.84
N LEU A 223 11.39 10.42 14.19
CA LEU A 223 11.25 8.97 13.97
C LEU A 223 11.34 8.20 15.29
N ARG A 224 12.26 8.59 16.20
CA ARG A 224 12.39 8.00 17.54
C ARG A 224 11.14 8.20 18.37
N SER A 225 10.57 9.41 18.43
CA SER A 225 9.40 9.65 19.27
C SER A 225 8.19 8.85 18.82
N ASN A 226 8.02 8.65 17.51
CA ASN A 226 6.99 7.76 16.97
C ASN A 226 7.32 6.29 17.25
N PHE A 227 8.58 5.86 17.11
CA PHE A 227 8.97 4.49 17.45
C PHE A 227 8.65 4.15 18.92
N GLU A 228 8.98 5.05 19.85
CA GLU A 228 8.78 4.81 21.28
C GLU A 228 7.30 4.65 21.67
N SER A 229 6.37 5.27 20.92
CA SER A 229 4.93 5.09 21.18
C SER A 229 4.44 3.67 20.86
N PHE A 230 5.13 2.95 19.98
CA PHE A 230 4.86 1.54 19.68
C PHE A 230 5.63 0.64 20.64
N TYR A 231 6.91 0.95 20.85
CA TYR A 231 7.83 0.13 21.62
C TYR A 231 7.47 0.00 23.11
N HIS A 232 6.95 1.09 23.70
CA HIS A 232 6.53 1.14 25.11
C HIS A 232 5.05 0.82 25.35
N THR A 233 4.28 0.52 24.30
CA THR A 233 2.88 0.11 24.42
C THR A 233 2.73 -1.37 24.11
N ASN A 234 2.05 -1.72 23.01
CA ASN A 234 1.77 -3.11 22.65
C ASN A 234 2.82 -3.72 21.71
N ARG A 235 3.85 -2.98 21.30
CA ARG A 235 4.89 -3.42 20.34
C ARG A 235 4.34 -3.89 18.99
N ALA A 236 3.27 -3.27 18.51
CA ALA A 236 2.85 -3.46 17.14
C ALA A 236 4.02 -3.13 16.18
N PRO A 237 4.13 -3.81 15.01
CA PRO A 237 5.15 -3.51 14.02
C PRO A 237 5.14 -2.03 13.62
N PHE A 238 6.30 -1.37 13.70
CA PHE A 238 6.44 0.07 13.47
C PHE A 238 6.66 0.37 11.97
N PRO A 239 5.75 1.09 11.29
CA PRO A 239 5.76 1.22 9.84
C PRO A 239 6.43 2.52 9.34
N VAL A 240 7.72 2.49 9.00
CA VAL A 240 8.39 3.67 8.42
C VAL A 240 8.20 3.65 6.90
N PHE A 241 7.03 4.07 6.45
CA PHE A 241 6.58 3.99 5.05
C PHE A 241 6.72 5.34 4.35
N ILE A 242 7.71 5.52 3.47
CA ILE A 242 8.03 6.82 2.87
C ILE A 242 8.28 6.70 1.36
N HIS A 243 8.26 7.83 0.66
CA HIS A 243 8.81 7.96 -0.68
C HIS A 243 10.28 8.36 -0.59
N SER A 244 11.13 7.83 -1.49
CA SER A 244 12.56 8.14 -1.47
C SER A 244 12.87 9.63 -1.70
N THR A 245 11.98 10.35 -2.36
CA THR A 245 12.10 11.79 -2.62
C THR A 245 12.17 12.62 -1.34
N TRP A 246 11.58 12.14 -0.23
CA TRP A 246 11.71 12.79 1.08
C TRP A 246 13.18 12.84 1.54
N LEU A 247 13.97 11.85 1.15
CA LEU A 247 15.38 11.67 1.51
C LEU A 247 16.35 12.30 0.50
N SER A 248 15.84 12.99 -0.53
CA SER A 248 16.65 13.86 -1.38
C SER A 248 17.21 15.05 -0.60
N ASP A 249 16.54 15.43 0.49
CA ASP A 249 17.09 16.36 1.47
C ASP A 249 18.17 15.69 2.32
N ARG A 250 19.34 16.33 2.36
CA ARG A 250 20.54 15.79 3.01
C ARG A 250 20.38 15.61 4.52
N GLU A 251 19.67 16.53 5.18
CA GLU A 251 19.49 16.49 6.63
C GLU A 251 18.50 15.39 7.01
N ARG A 252 17.41 15.25 6.26
CA ARG A 252 16.48 14.13 6.46
C ARG A 252 17.12 12.77 6.20
N ARG A 253 17.94 12.63 5.15
CA ARG A 253 18.74 11.41 4.90
C ARG A 253 19.66 11.08 6.07
N ARG A 254 20.39 12.05 6.60
CA ARG A 254 21.29 11.86 7.75
C ARG A 254 20.54 11.43 9.00
N GLY A 255 19.43 12.09 9.31
CA GLY A 255 18.60 11.75 10.46
C GLY A 255 17.95 10.38 10.33
N TYR A 256 17.49 10.01 9.14
CA TYR A 256 16.94 8.68 8.86
C TYR A 256 17.98 7.58 9.09
N LEU A 257 19.20 7.74 8.54
CA LEU A 257 20.27 6.76 8.74
C LEU A 257 20.69 6.67 10.21
N SER A 258 20.77 7.80 10.92
CA SER A 258 21.04 7.86 12.36
C SER A 258 19.96 7.15 13.19
N PHE A 259 18.69 7.29 12.80
CA PHE A 259 17.58 6.56 13.41
C PHE A 259 17.71 5.04 13.18
N VAL A 260 17.98 4.60 11.95
CA VAL A 260 18.18 3.18 11.66
C VAL A 260 19.37 2.62 12.44
N ASP A 261 20.50 3.31 12.46
CA ASP A 261 21.69 2.90 13.23
C ASP A 261 21.39 2.80 14.72
N TRP A 262 20.57 3.70 15.27
CA TRP A 262 20.10 3.65 16.65
C TRP A 262 19.21 2.43 16.94
N LEU A 263 18.30 2.05 16.02
CA LEU A 263 17.48 0.84 16.18
C LEU A 263 18.35 -0.41 16.31
N LEU A 264 19.41 -0.49 15.51
CA LEU A 264 20.34 -1.63 15.47
C LEU A 264 21.25 -1.72 16.70
N THR A 265 21.17 -0.77 17.64
CA THR A 265 21.82 -0.90 18.94
C THR A 265 21.05 -1.79 19.91
N LYS A 266 19.78 -2.12 19.62
CA LYS A 266 18.88 -2.83 20.53
C LYS A 266 18.83 -4.33 20.20
N ASP A 267 18.86 -5.17 21.23
CA ASP A 267 18.84 -6.64 21.08
C ASP A 267 17.43 -7.21 20.86
N ASP A 268 16.39 -6.42 21.02
CA ASP A 268 14.99 -6.85 20.86
C ASP A 268 14.26 -6.16 19.70
N VAL A 269 15.00 -5.42 18.86
CA VAL A 269 14.48 -4.75 17.66
C VAL A 269 15.01 -5.42 16.40
N PHE A 270 14.11 -5.63 15.44
CA PHE A 270 14.41 -6.24 14.15
C PHE A 270 13.88 -5.36 13.02
N VAL A 271 14.79 -4.85 12.19
CA VAL A 271 14.47 -4.17 10.93
C VAL A 271 14.33 -5.25 9.85
N VAL A 272 13.10 -5.47 9.41
CA VAL A 272 12.71 -6.60 8.54
C VAL A 272 11.69 -6.17 7.49
N THR A 273 11.44 -7.03 6.51
CA THR A 273 10.43 -6.80 5.48
C THR A 273 9.01 -6.97 6.02
N VAL A 274 8.02 -6.48 5.29
CA VAL A 274 6.60 -6.61 5.65
C VAL A 274 6.18 -8.08 5.64
N GLU A 275 6.61 -8.86 4.65
CA GLU A 275 6.35 -10.31 4.58
C GLU A 275 6.90 -11.06 5.79
N GLU A 276 8.07 -10.70 6.32
CA GLU A 276 8.62 -11.30 7.53
C GLU A 276 7.70 -11.05 8.75
N VAL A 277 7.16 -9.84 8.87
CA VAL A 277 6.18 -9.52 9.90
C VAL A 277 4.90 -10.34 9.73
N VAL A 278 4.36 -10.44 8.51
CA VAL A 278 3.17 -11.26 8.24
C VAL A 278 3.42 -12.75 8.56
N ARG A 279 4.62 -13.27 8.25
CA ARG A 279 5.03 -14.64 8.65
C ARG A 279 5.05 -14.79 10.17
N PHE A 280 5.66 -13.85 10.89
CA PHE A 280 5.66 -13.85 12.35
C PHE A 280 4.23 -13.87 12.90
N MET A 281 3.34 -13.05 12.35
CA MET A 281 1.96 -12.94 12.83
C MET A 281 1.16 -14.24 12.69
N ARG A 282 1.52 -15.13 11.75
CA ARG A 282 0.89 -16.46 11.61
C ARG A 282 1.24 -17.42 12.74
N ASN A 283 2.40 -17.26 13.36
CA ASN A 283 2.86 -18.11 14.47
C ASN A 283 3.83 -17.32 15.37
N PRO A 284 3.31 -16.38 16.20
CA PRO A 284 4.15 -15.49 16.99
C PRO A 284 5.04 -16.25 17.96
N LYS A 285 6.31 -15.89 18.01
CA LYS A 285 7.30 -16.48 18.93
C LYS A 285 7.76 -15.48 19.98
N PRO A 286 8.06 -15.93 21.22
CA PRO A 286 8.81 -15.14 22.18
C PRO A 286 10.17 -14.70 21.59
N LEU A 287 10.74 -13.62 22.14
CA LEU A 287 12.00 -13.03 21.63
C LEU A 287 13.14 -14.07 21.52
N GLY A 288 13.33 -14.91 22.55
CA GLY A 288 14.38 -15.92 22.56
C GLY A 288 14.21 -17.08 21.58
N GLU A 289 13.01 -17.25 21.00
CA GLU A 289 12.68 -18.29 20.03
C GLU A 289 12.47 -17.73 18.62
N TYR A 290 12.48 -16.40 18.45
CA TYR A 290 12.27 -15.78 17.16
C TYR A 290 13.48 -16.02 16.25
N ALA A 291 13.23 -16.70 15.14
CA ALA A 291 14.19 -16.88 14.06
C ALA A 291 13.66 -16.20 12.80
N GLN A 292 14.38 -15.19 12.31
CA GLN A 292 14.04 -14.50 11.07
C GLN A 292 14.10 -15.49 9.90
N ALA A 293 12.99 -15.66 9.18
CA ALA A 293 12.87 -16.65 8.12
C ALA A 293 13.78 -16.33 6.93
N LYS A 294 13.79 -15.07 6.48
CA LYS A 294 14.71 -14.59 5.43
C LYS A 294 15.90 -13.84 6.04
N CYS A 295 16.86 -14.58 6.58
CA CYS A 295 18.09 -14.03 7.14
C CYS A 295 19.22 -13.95 6.10
N SER A 296 19.35 -12.81 5.41
CA SER A 296 20.48 -12.55 4.52
C SER A 296 21.76 -12.27 5.31
N ARG A 297 22.85 -12.96 4.97
CA ARG A 297 24.22 -12.66 5.44
C ARG A 297 25.16 -12.32 4.28
N ALA A 298 24.58 -11.90 3.16
CA ALA A 298 25.34 -11.47 2.00
C ALA A 298 26.33 -10.36 2.37
N THR A 299 27.47 -10.34 1.69
CA THR A 299 28.52 -9.32 1.87
C THR A 299 28.64 -8.40 0.65
N TYR A 300 27.87 -8.67 -0.41
CA TYR A 300 27.83 -7.88 -1.63
C TYR A 300 26.44 -8.00 -2.28
N PHE A 301 26.10 -7.01 -3.10
CA PHE A 301 24.91 -7.04 -3.94
C PHE A 301 25.13 -7.94 -5.15
N ARG A 302 24.18 -8.81 -5.47
CA ARG A 302 24.22 -9.57 -6.73
C ARG A 302 23.50 -8.76 -7.80
N ARG A 303 24.20 -8.45 -8.88
CA ARG A 303 23.64 -7.73 -10.02
C ARG A 303 23.19 -8.72 -11.09
N CYS A 304 22.38 -8.21 -12.01
CA CYS A 304 22.03 -8.96 -13.20
C CYS A 304 23.28 -9.36 -14.00
N PRO A 305 23.30 -10.58 -14.57
CA PRO A 305 24.43 -11.02 -15.40
C PRO A 305 24.70 -10.09 -16.58
N GLU A 306 23.63 -9.58 -17.20
CA GLU A 306 23.66 -8.63 -18.31
C GLU A 306 22.55 -7.59 -18.09
N ILE A 307 22.82 -6.34 -18.47
CA ILE A 307 21.87 -5.23 -18.40
C ILE A 307 21.59 -4.76 -19.82
N HIS A 308 20.32 -4.68 -20.17
CA HIS A 308 19.84 -4.17 -21.44
C HIS A 308 19.12 -2.84 -21.24
N THR A 309 19.48 -1.83 -22.03
CA THR A 309 18.81 -0.53 -22.08
C THR A 309 18.06 -0.43 -23.40
N CYS A 310 16.73 -0.43 -23.33
CA CYS A 310 15.86 -0.57 -24.50
C CYS A 310 15.09 0.73 -24.74
N PRO A 311 15.42 1.50 -25.79
CA PRO A 311 14.69 2.72 -26.15
C PRO A 311 13.41 2.39 -26.94
N PHE A 312 12.31 3.02 -26.55
CA PHE A 312 11.01 2.95 -27.21
C PHE A 312 10.54 4.37 -27.53
N PRO A 313 10.88 4.91 -28.72
CA PRO A 313 10.38 6.20 -29.15
C PRO A 313 8.86 6.15 -29.33
N ASP A 314 8.17 7.20 -28.92
CA ASP A 314 6.78 7.40 -29.29
C ASP A 314 6.63 7.67 -30.80
N ALA A 315 5.40 7.55 -31.34
CA ALA A 315 5.15 7.75 -32.76
C ALA A 315 5.53 9.15 -33.26
N SER A 316 5.58 10.14 -32.36
CA SER A 316 6.01 11.52 -32.62
C SER A 316 7.51 11.78 -32.49
N ASN A 317 8.30 10.80 -32.01
CA ASN A 317 9.70 10.95 -31.57
C ASN A 317 9.96 12.11 -30.59
N VAL A 318 8.94 12.54 -29.83
CA VAL A 318 9.05 13.64 -28.86
C VAL A 318 9.51 13.10 -27.50
N GLN A 319 9.04 11.89 -27.14
CA GLN A 319 9.42 11.24 -25.90
C GLN A 319 9.89 9.80 -26.19
N THR A 320 11.07 9.45 -25.67
CA THR A 320 11.55 8.07 -25.67
C THR A 320 11.36 7.47 -24.28
N LYS A 321 10.61 6.37 -24.20
CA LYS A 321 10.54 5.56 -22.98
C LYS A 321 11.71 4.59 -22.97
N PHE A 322 12.28 4.35 -21.80
CA PHE A 322 13.36 3.38 -21.63
C PHE A 322 12.89 2.25 -20.74
N LEU A 323 13.16 1.02 -21.16
CA LEU A 323 13.12 -0.16 -20.30
C LEU A 323 14.55 -0.57 -20.01
N VAL A 324 14.95 -0.55 -18.74
CA VAL A 324 16.25 -1.05 -18.30
C VAL A 324 16.03 -2.31 -17.48
N GLY A 325 16.65 -3.42 -17.86
CA GLY A 325 16.42 -4.69 -17.18
C GLY A 325 17.39 -5.78 -17.58
N CYS A 326 17.12 -6.98 -17.10
CA CYS A 326 18.04 -8.11 -17.12
C CYS A 326 17.74 -9.14 -18.20
N LYS A 327 16.79 -8.83 -19.08
CA LYS A 327 16.44 -9.61 -20.26
C LYS A 327 16.55 -8.75 -21.52
N PRO A 328 16.78 -9.38 -22.70
CA PRO A 328 16.77 -8.69 -23.98
C PRO A 328 15.51 -7.85 -24.21
N CYS A 329 15.66 -6.83 -25.05
CA CYS A 329 14.59 -5.89 -25.35
C CYS A 329 13.37 -6.57 -25.98
N PRO A 330 12.14 -6.32 -25.50
CA PRO A 330 10.93 -6.72 -26.21
C PRO A 330 10.71 -5.84 -27.44
N ASP A 331 9.88 -6.32 -28.38
CA ASP A 331 9.52 -5.58 -29.59
C ASP A 331 8.73 -4.29 -29.30
N LYS A 332 8.01 -4.25 -28.18
CA LYS A 332 7.16 -3.12 -27.75
C LYS A 332 7.38 -2.82 -26.28
N TYR A 333 7.25 -1.55 -25.91
CA TYR A 333 7.33 -1.14 -24.51
C TYR A 333 6.20 -1.82 -23.71
N PRO A 334 6.54 -2.61 -22.69
CA PRO A 334 5.55 -3.41 -21.98
C PRO A 334 4.78 -2.50 -21.03
N TRP A 335 3.53 -2.20 -21.40
CA TRP A 335 2.65 -1.28 -20.67
C TRP A 335 1.21 -1.77 -20.71
N LEU A 336 0.37 -1.18 -19.86
CA LEU A 336 -1.06 -1.49 -19.83
C LEU A 336 -1.70 -1.04 -21.16
N GLN A 337 -2.35 -1.97 -21.87
CA GLN A 337 -2.97 -1.66 -23.17
C GLN A 337 -4.21 -0.79 -22.95
N GLU A 338 -4.42 0.24 -23.78
CA GLU A 338 -5.54 1.19 -23.61
C GLU A 338 -6.92 0.53 -23.64
N ASP A 339 -7.07 -0.56 -24.42
CA ASP A 339 -8.34 -1.28 -24.57
C ASP A 339 -8.79 -1.98 -23.27
N THR A 340 -7.83 -2.38 -22.42
CA THR A 340 -8.10 -3.03 -21.13
C THR A 340 -8.84 -2.10 -20.14
N VAL A 341 -8.57 -0.79 -20.20
CA VAL A 341 -9.23 0.21 -19.34
C VAL A 341 -10.59 0.65 -19.91
N ARG A 342 -10.72 0.72 -21.25
CA ARG A 342 -12.00 1.05 -21.90
C ARG A 342 -13.05 -0.03 -21.69
N ALA A 343 -12.66 -1.31 -21.74
CA ALA A 343 -13.56 -2.43 -21.48
C ALA A 343 -14.16 -2.37 -20.06
N ALA A 344 -13.32 -2.16 -19.04
CA ALA A 344 -13.76 -2.02 -17.65
C ALA A 344 -14.70 -0.82 -17.42
N LYS A 345 -14.46 0.32 -18.11
CA LYS A 345 -15.35 1.50 -18.06
C LYS A 345 -16.70 1.27 -18.74
N MET A 346 -16.72 0.55 -19.86
CA MET A 346 -17.92 0.35 -20.68
C MET A 346 -18.86 -0.71 -20.10
N GLU A 347 -18.32 -1.76 -19.45
CA GLU A 347 -19.14 -2.73 -18.70
C GLU A 347 -19.85 -2.06 -17.51
N ARG A 348 -19.17 -1.18 -16.78
CA ARG A 348 -19.75 -0.51 -15.61
C ARG A 348 -20.82 0.52 -15.95
N SER A 349 -20.66 1.29 -17.04
CA SER A 349 -21.72 2.20 -17.49
C SER A 349 -22.97 1.45 -17.93
N ASN A 350 -22.80 0.26 -18.51
CA ASN A 350 -23.92 -0.59 -18.93
C ASN A 350 -24.62 -1.27 -17.73
N THR A 351 -23.89 -1.65 -16.68
CA THR A 351 -24.50 -2.17 -15.44
C THR A 351 -25.19 -1.08 -14.63
N ASP A 352 -24.61 0.12 -14.52
CA ASP A 352 -25.25 1.25 -13.82
C ASP A 352 -26.51 1.71 -14.56
N ALA A 353 -26.49 1.72 -15.90
CA ALA A 353 -27.68 1.99 -16.72
C ALA A 353 -28.76 0.89 -16.59
N ALA A 354 -28.34 -0.37 -16.43
CA ALA A 354 -29.25 -1.50 -16.20
C ALA A 354 -29.87 -1.45 -14.79
N GLU A 355 -29.10 -1.14 -13.73
CA GLU A 355 -29.61 -0.97 -12.37
C GLU A 355 -30.53 0.24 -12.23
N GLN A 356 -30.19 1.37 -12.88
CA GLN A 356 -31.07 2.54 -12.93
C GLN A 356 -32.37 2.26 -13.71
N SER A 357 -32.31 1.49 -14.81
CA SER A 357 -33.52 1.04 -15.52
C SER A 357 -34.37 0.08 -14.68
N PHE A 358 -33.74 -0.84 -13.94
CA PHE A 358 -34.44 -1.79 -13.09
C PHE A 358 -35.14 -1.08 -11.93
N SER A 359 -34.45 -0.14 -11.28
CA SER A 359 -35.00 0.73 -10.22
C SER A 359 -36.13 1.62 -10.72
N ALA A 360 -35.97 2.26 -11.89
CA ALA A 360 -37.02 3.09 -12.49
C ALA A 360 -38.27 2.28 -12.83
N THR A 361 -38.11 1.06 -13.36
CA THR A 361 -39.23 0.16 -13.66
C THR A 361 -39.94 -0.30 -12.39
N TYR A 362 -39.19 -0.60 -11.33
CA TYR A 362 -39.73 -0.98 -10.01
C TYR A 362 -40.51 0.18 -9.36
N VAL A 363 -39.99 1.41 -9.44
CA VAL A 363 -40.66 2.62 -8.94
C VAL A 363 -41.93 2.92 -9.75
N PHE A 364 -41.91 2.74 -11.07
CA PHE A 364 -43.11 2.87 -11.92
C PHE A 364 -44.18 1.84 -11.56
N LEU A 365 -43.83 0.57 -11.35
CA LEU A 365 -44.79 -0.45 -10.91
C LEU A 365 -45.37 -0.13 -9.52
N CYS A 366 -44.54 0.27 -8.55
CA CYS A 366 -45.00 0.65 -7.22
C CYS A 366 -45.92 1.88 -7.22
N CYS A 367 -45.60 2.91 -8.01
CA CYS A 367 -46.45 4.09 -8.17
C CYS A 367 -47.81 3.73 -8.83
N SER A 368 -47.81 2.81 -9.81
CA SER A 368 -49.04 2.35 -10.47
C SER A 368 -49.97 1.63 -9.48
N VAL A 369 -49.43 0.78 -8.61
CA VAL A 369 -50.20 0.06 -7.59
C VAL A 369 -50.74 1.01 -6.51
N LEU A 370 -49.95 2.01 -6.11
CA LEU A 370 -50.38 3.04 -5.15
C LEU A 370 -51.51 3.93 -5.71
N VAL A 371 -51.47 4.30 -6.99
CA VAL A 371 -52.52 5.08 -7.64
C VAL A 371 -53.83 4.28 -7.74
N VAL A 372 -53.75 2.98 -8.06
CA VAL A 372 -54.93 2.10 -8.08
C VAL A 372 -55.53 1.93 -6.68
N CYS A 373 -54.70 1.75 -5.65
CA CYS A 373 -55.15 1.68 -4.25
C CYS A 373 -55.79 2.99 -3.78
N ALA A 374 -55.23 4.15 -4.15
CA ALA A 374 -55.79 5.46 -3.82
C ALA A 374 -57.14 5.71 -4.51
N CYS A 375 -57.28 5.34 -5.78
CA CYS A 375 -58.56 5.44 -6.51
C CYS A 375 -59.66 4.58 -5.88
N VAL A 376 -59.35 3.36 -5.43
CA VAL A 376 -60.31 2.47 -4.75
C VAL A 376 -60.72 3.02 -3.37
N LEU A 377 -59.78 3.64 -2.64
CA LEU A 377 -60.07 4.26 -1.34
C LEU A 377 -60.99 5.49 -1.49
N VAL A 378 -60.75 6.32 -2.51
CA VAL A 378 -61.55 7.51 -2.80
C VAL A 378 -62.96 7.15 -3.27
N THR A 379 -63.12 6.09 -4.08
CA THR A 379 -64.47 5.61 -4.46
C THR A 379 -65.25 5.02 -3.27
N ARG A 380 -64.58 4.36 -2.32
CA ARG A 380 -65.21 3.88 -1.08
C ARG A 380 -65.60 5.02 -0.13
N LEU A 381 -64.79 6.08 -0.03
CA LEU A 381 -65.09 7.26 0.79
C LEU A 381 -66.22 8.12 0.19
N LEU A 382 -66.28 8.25 -1.13
CA LEU A 382 -67.35 8.99 -1.82
C LEU A 382 -68.70 8.24 -1.79
N ARG A 383 -68.72 6.90 -1.71
CA ARG A 383 -69.95 6.12 -1.50
C ARG A 383 -70.49 6.20 -0.06
N ARG A 384 -69.65 6.46 0.95
CA ARG A 384 -70.10 6.59 2.35
C ARG A 384 -70.65 7.97 2.72
N ARG A 385 -70.37 9.03 1.94
CA ARG A 385 -70.88 10.39 2.20
C ARG A 385 -72.27 10.70 1.61
N LYS A 386 -72.93 9.77 0.92
CA LYS A 386 -74.28 9.95 0.35
C LYS A 386 -75.42 9.33 1.19
N VAL A 387 -75.14 8.87 2.42
CA VAL A 387 -76.15 8.34 3.33
C VAL A 387 -76.03 9.05 4.68
N HIS A 388 -76.35 10.35 4.72
CA HIS A 388 -76.79 11.11 5.90
C HIS A 388 -77.07 12.55 5.50
N HIS A 389 -78.22 12.75 4.86
CA HIS A 389 -78.98 14.00 4.91
C HIS A 389 -80.47 13.64 4.73
N PHE A 390 -81.12 13.46 5.87
CA PHE A 390 -82.51 13.83 6.13
C PHE A 390 -82.50 14.61 7.43
#